data_AF-A0AAW1WVM8-F1
#
_entry.id   AF-A0AAW1WVM8-F1
#
_cell.length_a   1.000
_cell.length_b   1.000
_cell.length_c   1.000
_cell.angle_alpha   90.00
_cell.angle_beta   90.00
_cell.angle_gamma   90.00
#
_symmetry.space_group_name_H-M   'P 1'
#
loop_
_entity.id
_entity.type
_entity.pdbx_description
1 polymer ?
#
loop_
_entity_poly.entity_id
_entity_poly.type
_entity_poly.pdbx_seq_one_letter_code
_entity_poly.pdbx_strand_id
1 'polypeptide(L)'
;MFYQAFDELLKAFDLGYEKIHACVRDCCLFRKELVHMEACPHCGSSRWKVYKHTKKVRKGVPAKVLRYFPIFPRFRKMFKSVERAEQLTWYDTHKSRDGMMRHLVDSPAWKSIDNKWPIFAAEPMNLRLGLALDGFNPIGDFSSRYSCWPVILMTYNLSPSLCMSKENLMLTLLIPGPKQPGNDIYVYLQPLIEDLMELWMNGVSVYDAFRESTFNLKAILMWTINDFPAYGNLSGYSTKGKKACPVCGVQTCSQWLKNGKKHAYIGHRR
;
A
#
# COMPACT_ATOMS: atom_id res chain seq x y z
N MET A 1 16.91 -8.64 -25.42
CA MET A 1 16.51 -7.49 -26.27
C MET A 1 15.07 -7.06 -26.04
N PHE A 2 14.05 -7.89 -26.28
CA PHE A 2 12.64 -7.51 -26.11
C PHE A 2 12.24 -7.03 -24.70
N TYR A 3 12.68 -7.73 -23.65
CA TYR A 3 12.39 -7.36 -22.25
C TYR A 3 13.06 -6.04 -21.79
N GLN A 4 14.25 -5.71 -22.32
CA GLN A 4 14.92 -4.45 -22.03
C GLN A 4 14.23 -3.27 -22.73
N ALA A 5 13.87 -3.44 -24.00
CA ALA A 5 13.12 -2.44 -24.75
C ALA A 5 11.73 -2.18 -24.14
N PHE A 6 11.06 -3.21 -23.61
CA PHE A 6 9.79 -3.05 -22.90
C PHE A 6 9.95 -2.37 -21.53
N ASP A 7 10.99 -2.70 -20.76
CA ASP A 7 11.31 -1.99 -19.51
C ASP A 7 11.64 -0.50 -19.76
N GLU A 8 12.33 -0.19 -20.86
CA GLU A 8 12.62 1.18 -21.30
C GLU A 8 11.36 1.92 -21.76
N LEU A 9 10.48 1.25 -22.51
CA LEU A 9 9.17 1.77 -22.90
C LEU A 9 8.31 2.09 -21.67
N LEU A 10 8.23 1.16 -20.70
CA LEU A 10 7.47 1.36 -19.46
C LEU A 10 8.02 2.56 -18.67
N LYS A 11 9.35 2.72 -18.60
CA LYS A 11 9.96 3.90 -17.98
C LYS A 11 9.61 5.19 -18.73
N ALA A 12 9.61 5.18 -20.06
CA ALA A 12 9.27 6.34 -20.88
C ALA A 12 7.81 6.81 -20.70
N PHE A 13 6.91 5.91 -20.28
CA PHE A 13 5.50 6.24 -20.02
C PHE A 13 5.16 6.43 -18.54
N ASP A 14 6.17 6.59 -17.67
CA ASP A 14 6.02 6.67 -16.21
C ASP A 14 5.31 5.44 -15.59
N LEU A 15 5.42 4.29 -16.26
CA LEU A 15 4.91 2.98 -15.85
C LEU A 15 6.03 2.05 -15.35
N GLY A 16 7.25 2.58 -15.23
CA GLY A 16 8.40 1.86 -14.69
C GLY A 16 8.27 1.60 -13.19
N TYR A 17 9.12 0.69 -12.70
CA TYR A 17 9.29 0.44 -11.27
C TYR A 17 10.76 0.56 -10.89
N GLU A 18 10.99 0.99 -9.66
CA GLU A 18 12.28 1.01 -9.02
C GLU A 18 12.57 -0.35 -8.38
N LYS A 19 13.79 -0.85 -8.60
CA LYS A 19 14.29 -2.09 -7.99
C LYS A 19 15.07 -1.72 -6.73
N ILE A 20 14.49 -1.97 -5.57
CA ILE A 20 15.13 -1.71 -4.27
C ILE A 20 15.59 -3.04 -3.68
N HIS A 21 16.88 -3.19 -3.41
CA HIS A 21 17.38 -4.44 -2.81
C HIS A 21 16.93 -4.49 -1.35
N ALA A 22 16.57 -5.68 -0.88
CA ALA A 22 16.12 -5.91 0.50
C ALA A 22 17.00 -6.95 1.17
N CYS A 23 17.12 -6.86 2.50
CA CYS A 23 17.71 -7.92 3.30
C CYS A 23 16.89 -9.21 3.15
N VAL A 24 17.56 -10.36 3.03
CA VAL A 24 16.89 -11.67 2.97
C VAL A 24 16.11 -12.03 4.26
N ARG A 25 16.43 -11.34 5.37
CA ARG A 25 15.75 -11.42 6.67
C ARG A 25 14.85 -10.22 6.94
N ASP A 26 14.50 -9.46 5.91
CA ASP A 26 13.52 -8.37 5.98
C ASP A 26 13.89 -7.19 6.91
N CYS A 27 15.14 -7.14 7.41
CA CYS A 27 15.56 -6.13 8.36
C CYS A 27 15.70 -4.70 7.81
N CYS A 28 16.00 -4.56 6.51
CA CYS A 28 16.21 -3.25 5.88
C CYS A 28 16.09 -3.30 4.35
N LEU A 29 15.84 -2.13 3.76
CA LEU A 29 16.03 -1.86 2.34
C LEU A 29 17.40 -1.22 2.12
N PHE A 30 18.17 -1.69 1.14
CA PHE A 30 19.44 -1.09 0.72
C PHE A 30 19.16 0.15 -0.15
N ARG A 31 18.63 1.21 0.48
CA ARG A 31 18.32 2.51 -0.11
C ARG A 31 18.90 3.63 0.76
N LYS A 32 18.92 4.86 0.23
CA LYS A 32 19.49 6.05 0.90
C LYS A 32 20.92 5.77 1.41
N GLU A 33 21.16 5.87 2.71
CA GLU A 33 22.47 5.68 3.35
C GLU A 33 23.00 4.25 3.17
N LEU A 34 22.13 3.28 2.87
CA LEU A 34 22.47 1.87 2.70
C LEU A 34 22.76 1.46 1.24
N VAL A 35 22.75 2.41 0.28
CA VAL A 35 22.94 2.12 -1.16
C VAL A 35 24.28 1.45 -1.47
N HIS A 36 25.34 1.81 -0.75
CA HIS A 36 26.69 1.27 -0.98
C HIS A 36 27.03 0.07 -0.08
N MET A 37 26.14 -0.32 0.83
CA MET A 37 26.40 -1.47 1.70
C MET A 37 26.29 -2.78 0.92
N GLU A 38 27.21 -3.71 1.22
CA GLU A 38 27.20 -5.08 0.69
C GLU A 38 26.54 -6.08 1.64
N ALA A 39 26.34 -5.71 2.91
CA ALA A 39 25.73 -6.54 3.93
C ALA A 39 24.75 -5.72 4.79
N CYS A 40 23.73 -6.39 5.34
CA CYS A 40 22.74 -5.77 6.20
C CYS A 40 23.39 -5.35 7.53
N PRO A 41 23.26 -4.09 7.96
CA PRO A 41 23.89 -3.61 9.21
C PRO A 41 23.27 -4.25 10.45
N HIS A 42 22.00 -4.67 10.41
CA HIS A 42 21.31 -5.24 11.57
C HIS A 42 21.62 -6.71 11.81
N CYS A 43 21.91 -7.47 10.75
CA CYS A 43 21.99 -8.93 10.87
C CYS A 43 23.23 -9.54 10.19
N GLY A 44 23.99 -8.76 9.42
CA GLY A 44 25.18 -9.23 8.69
C GLY A 44 24.88 -10.05 7.44
N SER A 45 23.61 -10.26 7.07
CA SER A 45 23.28 -11.00 5.85
C SER A 45 23.73 -10.26 4.59
N SER A 46 24.32 -10.98 3.63
CA SER A 46 24.74 -10.41 2.34
C SER A 46 23.56 -9.82 1.56
N ARG A 47 23.79 -8.67 0.92
CA ARG A 47 22.90 -8.06 -0.07
C ARG A 47 22.75 -8.92 -1.32
N TRP A 48 23.77 -9.73 -1.62
CA TRP A 48 23.89 -10.51 -2.84
C TRP A 48 23.42 -11.95 -2.63
N LYS A 49 23.06 -12.62 -3.74
CA LYS A 49 22.57 -14.00 -3.73
C LYS A 49 23.67 -14.95 -3.26
N VAL A 50 23.36 -15.78 -2.27
CA VAL A 50 24.24 -16.83 -1.75
C VAL A 50 23.74 -18.19 -2.19
N TYR A 51 24.57 -18.98 -2.87
CA TYR A 51 24.22 -20.34 -3.29
C TYR A 51 24.23 -21.29 -2.09
N LYS A 52 23.13 -22.01 -1.85
CA LYS A 52 22.95 -22.86 -0.65
C LYS A 52 24.04 -23.93 -0.49
N HIS A 53 24.41 -24.59 -1.60
CA HIS A 53 25.34 -25.71 -1.62
C HIS A 53 26.81 -25.27 -1.54
N THR A 54 27.20 -24.27 -2.33
CA THR A 54 28.60 -23.85 -2.44
C THR A 54 28.97 -22.72 -1.47
N LYS A 55 27.98 -22.11 -0.81
CA LYS A 55 28.10 -20.88 0.00
C LYS A 55 28.76 -19.70 -0.74
N LYS A 56 28.95 -19.81 -2.06
CA LYS A 56 29.52 -18.76 -2.89
C LYS A 56 28.53 -17.61 -3.00
N VAL A 57 29.04 -16.40 -2.80
CA VAL A 57 28.31 -15.15 -3.00
C VAL A 57 28.40 -14.76 -4.47
N ARG A 58 27.27 -14.60 -5.15
CA ARG A 58 27.22 -14.05 -6.50
C ARG A 58 26.98 -12.55 -6.43
N LYS A 59 28.08 -11.78 -6.39
CA LYS A 59 28.02 -10.32 -6.47
C LYS A 59 27.30 -9.87 -7.75
N GLY A 60 26.57 -8.75 -7.66
CA GLY A 60 25.76 -8.22 -8.77
C GLY A 60 24.36 -8.82 -8.91
N VAL A 61 24.06 -9.95 -8.25
CA VAL A 61 22.70 -10.51 -8.21
C VAL A 61 22.11 -10.31 -6.82
N PRO A 62 21.08 -9.48 -6.63
CA PRO A 62 20.52 -9.22 -5.30
C PRO A 62 19.87 -10.46 -4.70
N ALA A 63 19.92 -10.59 -3.37
CA ALA A 63 19.29 -11.68 -2.64
C ALA A 63 17.75 -11.56 -2.64
N LYS A 64 17.23 -10.34 -2.47
CA LYS A 64 15.80 -10.00 -2.46
C LYS A 64 15.60 -8.62 -3.08
N VAL A 65 14.54 -8.43 -3.87
CA VAL A 65 14.26 -7.18 -4.58
C VAL A 65 12.80 -6.78 -4.39
N LEU A 66 12.57 -5.69 -3.68
CA LEU A 66 11.30 -4.97 -3.69
C LEU A 66 11.14 -4.25 -5.03
N ARG A 67 9.97 -4.37 -5.65
CA ARG A 67 9.60 -3.51 -6.78
C ARG A 67 8.71 -2.39 -6.25
N TYR A 68 9.21 -1.16 -6.32
CA TYR A 68 8.46 0.04 -5.94
C TYR A 68 7.98 0.76 -7.18
N PHE A 69 6.70 1.11 -7.21
CA PHE A 69 6.10 1.88 -8.29
C PHE A 69 5.78 3.26 -7.71
N PRO A 70 6.49 4.33 -8.11
CA PRO A 70 6.25 5.68 -7.59
C PRO A 70 4.82 6.15 -7.87
N ILE A 71 4.22 6.91 -6.95
CA ILE A 71 2.82 7.33 -7.07
C ILE A 71 2.67 8.72 -7.71
N PHE A 72 3.63 9.62 -7.54
CA PHE A 72 3.52 10.99 -8.09
C PHE A 72 3.41 11.02 -9.62
N PRO A 73 4.22 10.27 -10.40
CA PRO A 73 4.09 10.29 -11.86
C PRO A 73 2.71 9.80 -12.31
N ARG A 74 2.14 8.83 -11.58
CA ARG A 74 0.82 8.28 -11.88
C ARG A 74 -0.30 9.26 -11.56
N PHE A 75 -0.26 9.95 -10.44
CA PHE A 75 -1.20 11.03 -10.16
C PHE A 75 -1.11 12.17 -11.17
N ARG A 76 0.10 12.64 -11.50
CA ARG A 76 0.30 13.62 -12.58
C ARG A 76 -0.31 13.15 -13.89
N LYS A 77 -0.17 11.87 -14.23
CA LYS A 77 -0.75 11.29 -15.44
C LYS A 77 -2.28 11.23 -15.40
N MET A 78 -2.88 10.94 -14.25
CA MET A 78 -4.34 10.96 -14.11
C MET A 78 -4.92 12.34 -14.40
N PHE A 79 -4.29 13.41 -13.90
CA PHE A 79 -4.73 14.79 -14.14
C PHE A 79 -4.41 15.33 -15.54
N LYS A 80 -3.54 14.66 -16.32
CA LYS A 80 -3.26 15.03 -17.71
C LYS A 80 -4.38 14.67 -18.70
N SER A 81 -5.29 13.77 -18.32
CA SER A 81 -6.45 13.41 -19.15
C SER A 81 -7.65 14.22 -18.68
N VAL A 82 -8.25 15.00 -19.59
CA VAL A 82 -9.45 15.83 -19.30
C VAL A 82 -10.55 15.00 -18.64
N GLU A 83 -10.92 13.86 -19.24
CA GLU A 83 -11.95 12.96 -18.72
C GLU A 83 -11.60 12.43 -17.32
N ARG A 84 -10.36 12.01 -17.10
CA ARG A 84 -9.93 11.46 -15.80
C ARG A 84 -9.86 12.55 -14.73
N ALA A 85 -9.38 13.73 -15.07
CA ALA A 85 -9.26 14.84 -14.14
C ALA A 85 -10.64 15.34 -13.66
N GLU A 86 -11.62 15.40 -14.58
CA GLU A 86 -13.01 15.67 -14.24
C GLU A 86 -13.56 14.62 -13.26
N GLN A 87 -13.39 13.32 -13.60
CA GLN A 87 -13.83 12.20 -12.75
C GLN A 87 -13.20 12.20 -11.36
N LEU A 88 -11.97 12.68 -11.22
CA LEU A 88 -11.28 12.81 -9.92
C LEU A 88 -11.89 13.87 -8.99
N THR A 89 -12.86 14.63 -9.47
CA THR A 89 -13.65 15.57 -8.66
C THR A 89 -15.11 15.16 -8.52
N TRP A 90 -15.47 13.96 -9.00
CA TRP A 90 -16.84 13.44 -8.98
C TRP A 90 -17.50 13.51 -7.60
N TYR A 91 -16.77 13.16 -6.54
CA TYR A 91 -17.31 13.13 -5.17
C TYR A 91 -17.85 14.48 -4.69
N ASP A 92 -17.33 15.60 -5.22
CA ASP A 92 -17.64 16.95 -4.71
C ASP A 92 -19.09 17.35 -5.01
N THR A 93 -19.60 16.93 -6.17
CA THR A 93 -20.95 17.25 -6.65
C THR A 93 -21.97 16.13 -6.44
N HIS A 94 -21.53 14.93 -6.04
CA HIS A 94 -22.37 13.71 -5.99
C HIS A 94 -22.61 13.17 -4.56
N LYS A 95 -22.43 14.01 -3.53
CA LYS A 95 -22.78 13.66 -2.15
C LYS A 95 -24.28 13.39 -2.03
N SER A 96 -24.62 12.33 -1.32
CA SER A 96 -26.00 11.97 -1.01
C SER A 96 -26.69 13.02 -0.14
N ARG A 97 -27.96 13.33 -0.41
CA ARG A 97 -28.75 14.34 0.32
C ARG A 97 -29.84 13.76 1.21
N ASP A 98 -30.17 12.48 1.05
CA ASP A 98 -31.25 11.78 1.77
C ASP A 98 -30.77 11.03 3.02
N GLY A 99 -29.49 11.20 3.38
CA GLY A 99 -28.88 10.50 4.51
C GLY A 99 -28.50 9.04 4.25
N MET A 100 -28.74 8.51 3.04
CA MET A 100 -28.30 7.16 2.67
C MET A 100 -26.85 7.18 2.16
N MET A 101 -26.06 6.22 2.61
CA MET A 101 -24.68 6.04 2.15
C MET A 101 -24.66 5.28 0.83
N ARG A 102 -24.21 5.92 -0.25
CA ARG A 102 -24.04 5.31 -1.58
C ARG A 102 -22.59 5.19 -1.99
N HIS A 103 -21.75 6.05 -1.43
CA HIS A 103 -20.32 6.04 -1.65
C HIS A 103 -19.56 6.45 -0.39
N LEU A 104 -18.24 6.27 -0.40
CA LEU A 104 -17.39 6.60 0.75
C LEU A 104 -17.44 8.08 1.14
N VAL A 105 -17.76 8.96 0.19
CA VAL A 105 -17.98 10.39 0.43
C VAL A 105 -19.12 10.68 1.40
N ASP A 106 -20.11 9.77 1.48
CA ASP A 106 -21.26 9.89 2.39
C ASP A 106 -20.92 9.35 3.80
N SER A 107 -19.73 8.78 4.00
CA SER A 107 -19.37 8.15 5.26
C SER A 107 -19.10 9.18 6.36
N PRO A 108 -19.40 8.83 7.64
CA PRO A 108 -18.98 9.64 8.78
C PRO A 108 -17.47 9.86 8.83
N ALA A 109 -16.68 8.90 8.34
CA ALA A 109 -15.23 8.99 8.28
C ALA A 109 -14.78 10.11 7.33
N TRP A 110 -15.37 10.20 6.13
CA TRP A 110 -15.08 11.29 5.20
C TRP A 110 -15.43 12.66 5.79
N LYS A 111 -16.61 12.78 6.40
CA LYS A 111 -17.04 14.01 7.08
C LYS A 111 -16.09 14.40 8.21
N SER A 112 -15.60 13.42 8.99
CA SER A 112 -14.63 13.65 10.06
C SER A 112 -13.31 14.21 9.52
N ILE A 113 -12.81 13.66 8.41
CA ILE A 113 -11.62 14.18 7.72
C ILE A 113 -11.86 15.62 7.26
N ASP A 114 -12.98 15.89 6.58
CA ASP A 114 -13.29 17.22 6.06
C ASP A 114 -13.38 18.26 7.18
N ASN A 115 -14.03 17.91 8.30
CA ASN A 115 -14.14 18.77 9.47
C ASN A 115 -12.78 19.03 10.15
N LYS A 116 -11.91 18.02 10.18
CA LYS A 116 -10.60 18.10 10.83
C LYS A 116 -9.60 18.89 10.00
N TRP A 117 -9.69 18.83 8.67
CA TRP A 117 -8.76 19.49 7.75
C TRP A 117 -9.53 20.27 6.66
N PRO A 118 -10.19 21.38 7.02
CA PRO A 118 -11.06 22.13 6.10
C PRO A 118 -10.28 22.73 4.92
N ILE A 119 -9.04 23.16 5.12
CA ILE A 119 -8.18 23.67 4.02
C ILE A 119 -7.90 22.58 2.99
N PHE A 120 -7.65 21.34 3.43
CA PHE A 120 -7.46 20.20 2.53
C PHE A 120 -8.77 19.87 1.79
N ALA A 121 -9.90 19.89 2.51
CA ALA A 121 -11.20 19.53 1.96
C ALA A 121 -11.77 20.57 0.99
N ALA A 122 -11.38 21.84 1.13
CA ALA A 122 -11.80 22.93 0.25
C ALA A 122 -11.27 22.80 -1.19
N GLU A 123 -10.19 22.03 -1.38
CA GLU A 123 -9.63 21.75 -2.70
C GLU A 123 -10.18 20.42 -3.24
N PRO A 124 -11.14 20.44 -4.19
CA PRO A 124 -11.80 19.23 -4.67
C PRO A 124 -10.84 18.26 -5.35
N MET A 125 -9.73 18.73 -5.92
CA MET A 125 -8.74 17.87 -6.60
C MET A 125 -7.87 17.07 -5.63
N ASN A 126 -7.86 17.41 -4.34
CA ASN A 126 -7.09 16.66 -3.36
C ASN A 126 -7.61 15.22 -3.24
N LEU A 127 -6.68 14.26 -3.23
CA LEU A 127 -6.99 12.85 -3.32
C LEU A 127 -7.23 12.23 -1.94
N ARG A 128 -8.27 11.42 -1.83
CA ARG A 128 -8.53 10.55 -0.69
C ARG A 128 -8.27 9.12 -1.11
N LEU A 129 -7.39 8.46 -0.36
CA LEU A 129 -6.79 7.20 -0.76
C LEU A 129 -7.17 6.10 0.22
N GLY A 130 -7.29 4.88 -0.31
CA GLY A 130 -7.30 3.66 0.49
C GLY A 130 -6.13 2.76 0.11
N LEU A 131 -5.66 1.96 1.06
CA LEU A 131 -4.52 1.08 0.86
C LEU A 131 -4.91 -0.36 1.18
N ALA A 132 -4.67 -1.30 0.28
CA ALA A 132 -4.94 -2.72 0.48
C ALA A 132 -3.64 -3.52 0.41
N LEU A 133 -3.49 -4.48 1.34
CA LEU A 133 -2.36 -5.39 1.38
C LEU A 133 -2.85 -6.79 1.71
N ASP A 134 -2.45 -7.75 0.89
CA ASP A 134 -2.69 -9.17 1.17
C ASP A 134 -1.57 -10.03 0.57
N GLY A 135 -1.36 -11.23 1.11
CA GLY A 135 -0.45 -12.21 0.57
C GLY A 135 -1.15 -13.11 -0.43
N PHE A 136 -0.67 -13.14 -1.68
CA PHE A 136 -1.17 -14.07 -2.69
C PHE A 136 -0.10 -15.08 -3.13
N ASN A 137 -0.54 -16.25 -3.60
CA ASN A 137 0.34 -17.25 -4.18
C ASN A 137 0.23 -17.23 -5.72
N PRO A 138 1.24 -16.72 -6.44
CA PRO A 138 1.19 -16.62 -7.90
C PRO A 138 1.25 -17.96 -8.65
N ILE A 139 1.62 -19.06 -7.99
CA ILE A 139 1.89 -20.34 -8.66
C ILE A 139 0.66 -21.28 -8.65
N GLY A 140 -0.44 -20.91 -7.99
CA GLY A 140 -1.73 -21.62 -8.10
C GLY A 140 -1.83 -23.01 -7.44
N ASP A 141 -0.70 -23.68 -7.14
CA ASP A 141 -0.68 -25.09 -6.70
C ASP A 141 -1.02 -25.36 -5.22
N PHE A 142 -1.91 -24.58 -4.58
CA PHE A 142 -2.19 -24.66 -3.13
C PHE A 142 -0.92 -24.70 -2.24
N SER A 143 0.22 -24.29 -2.80
CA SER A 143 1.54 -24.55 -2.27
C SER A 143 1.97 -23.36 -1.44
N SER A 144 2.08 -23.52 -0.13
CA SER A 144 2.56 -22.45 0.77
C SER A 144 4.04 -22.07 0.56
N ARG A 145 4.70 -22.59 -0.47
CA ARG A 145 6.13 -22.39 -0.75
C ARG A 145 6.48 -21.00 -1.25
N TYR A 146 5.52 -20.26 -1.82
CA TYR A 146 5.77 -18.92 -2.33
C TYR A 146 4.56 -18.01 -2.12
N SER A 147 4.76 -16.92 -1.38
CA SER A 147 3.78 -15.84 -1.20
C SER A 147 4.36 -14.53 -1.71
N CYS A 148 3.58 -13.71 -2.39
CA CYS A 148 3.94 -12.37 -2.82
C CYS A 148 2.93 -11.39 -2.25
N TRP A 149 3.38 -10.21 -1.84
CA TRP A 149 2.55 -9.23 -1.14
C TRP A 149 2.46 -7.95 -1.98
N PRO A 150 1.40 -7.80 -2.81
CA PRO A 150 1.08 -6.56 -3.47
C PRO A 150 0.53 -5.55 -2.46
N VAL A 151 0.94 -4.31 -2.63
CA VAL A 151 0.37 -3.16 -1.93
C VAL A 151 -0.36 -2.34 -2.97
N ILE A 152 -1.68 -2.24 -2.85
CA ILE A 152 -2.57 -1.62 -3.83
C ILE A 152 -3.12 -0.34 -3.24
N LEU A 153 -3.04 0.74 -4.00
CA LEU A 153 -3.58 2.04 -3.65
C LEU A 153 -4.81 2.32 -4.51
N MET A 154 -5.90 2.76 -3.88
CA MET A 154 -7.15 3.13 -4.56
C MET A 154 -7.44 4.60 -4.37
N THR A 155 -8.06 5.22 -5.38
CA THR A 155 -8.45 6.64 -5.35
C THR A 155 -9.96 6.76 -5.15
N TYR A 156 -10.36 7.14 -3.94
CA TYR A 156 -11.77 7.22 -3.53
C TYR A 156 -12.48 8.49 -4.00
N ASN A 157 -11.82 9.34 -4.77
CA ASN A 157 -12.48 10.47 -5.41
C ASN A 157 -13.37 10.05 -6.59
N LEU A 158 -13.05 8.92 -7.21
CA LEU A 158 -13.77 8.37 -8.35
C LEU A 158 -15.15 7.84 -7.94
N SER A 159 -16.04 7.70 -8.93
CA SER A 159 -17.39 7.15 -8.73
C SER A 159 -17.37 5.68 -8.26
N PRO A 160 -18.48 5.17 -7.69
CA PRO A 160 -18.57 3.79 -7.19
C PRO A 160 -18.17 2.71 -8.21
N SER A 161 -18.49 2.92 -9.49
CA SER A 161 -18.14 1.97 -10.56
C SER A 161 -16.67 2.00 -10.95
N LEU A 162 -15.96 3.09 -10.64
CA LEU A 162 -14.58 3.32 -11.05
C LEU A 162 -13.59 3.12 -9.90
N CYS A 163 -13.90 3.54 -8.67
CA CYS A 163 -12.91 3.63 -7.59
C CYS A 163 -12.26 2.29 -7.21
N MET A 164 -12.96 1.17 -7.43
CA MET A 164 -12.47 -0.19 -7.20
C MET A 164 -12.36 -1.01 -8.50
N SER A 165 -12.47 -0.39 -9.68
CA SER A 165 -12.29 -1.08 -10.96
C SER A 165 -10.83 -1.48 -11.14
N LYS A 166 -10.58 -2.59 -11.86
CA LYS A 166 -9.22 -3.13 -12.04
C LYS A 166 -8.25 -2.10 -12.63
N GLU A 167 -8.72 -1.20 -13.49
CA GLU A 167 -7.87 -0.20 -14.15
C GLU A 167 -7.43 0.91 -13.18
N ASN A 168 -8.19 1.15 -12.11
CA ASN A 168 -7.93 2.20 -11.13
C ASN A 168 -7.24 1.69 -9.85
N LEU A 169 -7.03 0.38 -9.74
CA LEU A 169 -6.22 -0.22 -8.68
C LEU A 169 -4.73 -0.02 -9.01
N MET A 170 -4.04 0.82 -8.24
CA MET A 170 -2.63 1.11 -8.47
C MET A 170 -1.74 0.21 -7.62
N LEU A 171 -1.01 -0.72 -8.27
CA LEU A 171 0.05 -1.46 -7.59
C LEU A 171 1.20 -0.50 -7.20
N THR A 172 1.48 -0.34 -5.92
CA THR A 172 2.54 0.55 -5.41
C THR A 172 3.78 -0.19 -4.97
N LEU A 173 3.62 -1.36 -4.36
CA LEU A 173 4.73 -2.23 -3.97
C LEU A 173 4.44 -3.66 -4.39
N LEU A 174 5.46 -4.36 -4.86
CA LEU A 174 5.43 -5.80 -5.00
C LEU A 174 6.55 -6.40 -4.15
N ILE A 175 6.18 -6.88 -2.97
CA ILE A 175 7.10 -7.46 -2.00
C ILE A 175 7.29 -8.95 -2.35
N PRO A 176 8.53 -9.39 -2.60
CA PRO A 176 8.77 -10.75 -3.05
C PRO A 176 8.70 -11.75 -1.88
N GLY A 177 8.29 -12.97 -2.22
CA GLY A 177 8.33 -14.14 -1.35
C GLY A 177 9.73 -14.68 -1.08
N PRO A 178 9.84 -15.89 -0.49
CA PRO A 178 8.77 -16.89 -0.32
C PRO A 178 7.94 -16.73 0.96
N LYS A 179 8.48 -16.07 1.99
CA LYS A 179 7.84 -15.92 3.29
C LYS A 179 7.12 -14.58 3.40
N GLN A 180 6.00 -14.58 4.11
CA GLN A 180 5.32 -13.36 4.56
C GLN A 180 6.29 -12.51 5.39
N PRO A 181 6.37 -11.19 5.15
CA PRO A 181 7.24 -10.29 5.91
C PRO A 181 6.82 -10.19 7.39
N GLY A 182 5.58 -10.53 7.70
CA GLY A 182 5.03 -10.48 9.05
C GLY A 182 5.08 -9.04 9.56
N ASN A 183 5.58 -8.85 10.78
CA ASN A 183 5.76 -7.53 11.34
C ASN A 183 6.78 -6.68 10.58
N ASP A 184 7.69 -7.26 9.80
CA ASP A 184 8.71 -6.50 9.04
C ASP A 184 8.14 -5.82 7.78
N ILE A 185 6.81 -5.84 7.59
CA ILE A 185 6.14 -5.17 6.47
C ILE A 185 6.42 -3.66 6.44
N TYR A 186 6.63 -3.01 7.60
CA TYR A 186 6.95 -1.59 7.67
C TYR A 186 8.25 -1.24 6.92
N VAL A 187 9.22 -2.16 6.88
CA VAL A 187 10.49 -1.97 6.14
C VAL A 187 10.21 -1.77 4.65
N TYR A 188 9.26 -2.52 4.11
CA TYR A 188 8.87 -2.44 2.71
C TYR A 188 7.98 -1.23 2.39
N LEU A 189 7.23 -0.73 3.36
CA LEU A 189 6.34 0.41 3.18
C LEU A 189 7.07 1.76 3.21
N GLN A 190 8.30 1.82 3.71
CA GLN A 190 9.12 3.03 3.80
C GLN A 190 9.04 3.95 2.56
N PRO A 191 9.33 3.50 1.32
CA PRO A 191 9.27 4.39 0.15
C PRO A 191 7.86 4.95 -0.10
N LEU A 192 6.80 4.13 0.07
CA LEU A 192 5.43 4.60 -0.10
C LEU A 192 5.00 5.57 1.00
N ILE A 193 5.39 5.32 2.24
CA ILE A 193 5.10 6.21 3.38
C ILE A 193 5.75 7.58 3.14
N GLU A 194 6.98 7.61 2.65
CA GLU A 194 7.66 8.87 2.31
C GLU A 194 6.91 9.65 1.24
N ASP A 195 6.45 8.98 0.17
CA ASP A 195 5.65 9.66 -0.86
C ASP A 195 4.30 10.18 -0.32
N LEU A 196 3.63 9.38 0.53
CA LEU A 196 2.38 9.80 1.18
C LEU A 196 2.60 10.98 2.15
N MET A 197 3.72 10.99 2.88
CA MET A 197 4.08 12.10 3.75
C MET A 197 4.35 13.38 2.96
N GLU A 198 5.07 13.28 1.83
CA GLU A 198 5.34 14.41 0.96
C GLU A 198 4.05 15.01 0.39
N LEU A 199 3.13 14.17 -0.11
CA LEU A 199 1.81 14.61 -0.58
C LEU A 199 1.00 15.32 0.50
N TRP A 200 1.09 14.86 1.75
CA TRP A 200 0.35 15.48 2.85
C TRP A 200 0.99 16.80 3.31
N MET A 201 2.30 16.80 3.56
CA MET A 201 3.02 17.92 4.15
C MET A 201 3.20 19.05 3.14
N ASN A 202 3.83 18.76 2.00
CA ASN A 202 4.24 19.77 1.03
C ASN A 202 3.26 19.82 -0.16
N GLY A 203 2.75 18.66 -0.57
CA GLY A 203 2.01 18.51 -1.81
C GLY A 203 2.93 18.44 -3.03
N VAL A 204 2.35 18.12 -4.18
CA VAL A 204 3.09 18.01 -5.45
C VAL A 204 2.40 18.86 -6.51
N SER A 205 3.17 19.71 -7.20
CA SER A 205 2.66 20.48 -8.34
C SER A 205 2.18 19.55 -9.45
N VAL A 206 0.92 19.72 -9.85
CA VAL A 206 0.22 18.92 -10.87
C VAL A 206 -0.57 19.85 -11.78
N TYR A 207 -0.53 19.58 -13.09
CA TYR A 207 -1.39 20.24 -14.07
C TYR A 207 -2.69 19.47 -14.25
N ASP A 208 -3.81 20.14 -14.03
CA ASP A 208 -5.17 19.67 -14.30
C ASP A 208 -5.55 20.03 -15.74
N ALA A 209 -5.69 19.02 -16.61
CA ALA A 209 -6.09 19.21 -17.98
C ALA A 209 -7.55 19.60 -18.15
N PHE A 210 -8.43 19.31 -17.18
CA PHE A 210 -9.84 19.69 -17.23
C PHE A 210 -10.03 21.18 -16.92
N ARG A 211 -9.29 21.71 -15.92
CA ARG A 211 -9.32 23.13 -15.55
C ARG A 211 -8.22 23.99 -16.18
N GLU A 212 -7.37 23.38 -17.00
CA GLU A 212 -6.22 24.00 -17.66
C GLU A 212 -5.34 24.84 -16.71
N SER A 213 -5.12 24.32 -15.50
CA SER A 213 -4.40 25.05 -14.45
C SER A 213 -3.50 24.14 -13.64
N THR A 214 -2.47 24.73 -13.04
CA THR A 214 -1.58 24.02 -12.12
C THR A 214 -2.04 24.25 -10.69
N PHE A 215 -2.08 23.18 -9.90
CA PHE A 215 -2.43 23.24 -8.49
C PHE A 215 -1.45 22.40 -7.67
N ASN A 216 -1.45 22.62 -6.35
CA ASN A 216 -0.64 21.83 -5.43
C ASN A 216 -1.46 20.64 -4.94
N LEU A 217 -1.24 19.47 -5.54
CA LEU A 217 -1.96 18.26 -5.17
C LEU A 217 -1.53 17.76 -3.80
N LYS A 218 -2.49 17.62 -2.88
CA LYS A 218 -2.33 16.88 -1.63
C LYS A 218 -3.14 15.60 -1.64
N ALA A 219 -2.74 14.64 -0.82
CA ALA A 219 -3.47 13.41 -0.62
C ALA A 219 -3.53 12.99 0.84
N ILE A 220 -4.60 12.31 1.22
CA ILE A 220 -4.74 11.68 2.55
C ILE A 220 -5.05 10.20 2.41
N LEU A 221 -4.35 9.37 3.18
CA LEU A 221 -4.69 7.96 3.33
C LEU A 221 -5.77 7.82 4.40
N MET A 222 -6.98 7.40 4.01
CA MET A 222 -8.13 7.31 4.92
C MET A 222 -8.06 6.07 5.81
N TRP A 223 -7.79 4.91 5.21
CA TRP A 223 -7.72 3.62 5.91
C TRP A 223 -7.03 2.56 5.07
N THR A 224 -6.84 1.41 5.70
CA THR A 224 -6.26 0.22 5.09
C THR A 224 -7.30 -0.90 5.02
N ILE A 225 -7.43 -1.58 3.89
CA ILE A 225 -8.29 -2.75 3.68
C ILE A 225 -7.42 -3.99 3.79
N ASN A 226 -7.59 -4.74 4.88
CA ASN A 226 -6.79 -5.93 5.16
C ASN A 226 -7.69 -7.03 5.73
N ASP A 227 -7.30 -8.28 5.51
CA ASP A 227 -7.80 -9.37 6.34
C ASP A 227 -7.25 -9.25 7.78
N PHE A 228 -7.77 -10.05 8.70
CA PHE A 228 -7.40 -9.93 10.11
C PHE A 228 -5.91 -10.23 10.39
N PRO A 229 -5.29 -11.26 9.78
CA PRO A 229 -3.84 -11.45 9.83
C PRO A 229 -3.02 -10.27 9.30
N ALA A 230 -3.32 -9.75 8.11
CA ALA A 230 -2.59 -8.64 7.51
C ALA A 230 -2.77 -7.34 8.31
N TYR A 231 -3.96 -7.10 8.87
CA TYR A 231 -4.18 -6.00 9.81
C TYR A 231 -3.23 -6.07 11.00
N GLY A 232 -3.03 -7.25 11.60
CA GLY A 232 -2.13 -7.42 12.74
C GLY A 232 -0.68 -7.08 12.41
N ASN A 233 -0.20 -7.51 11.24
CA ASN A 233 1.14 -7.17 10.78
C ASN A 233 1.31 -5.67 10.50
N LEU A 234 0.32 -5.04 9.88
CA LEU A 234 0.39 -3.63 9.46
C LEU A 234 0.28 -2.67 10.66
N SER A 235 -0.60 -2.98 11.60
CA SER A 235 -0.83 -2.16 12.80
C SER A 235 0.14 -2.47 13.94
N GLY A 236 0.86 -3.59 13.87
CA GLY A 236 1.59 -4.16 15.01
C GLY A 236 0.69 -4.71 16.12
N TYR A 237 -0.63 -4.77 15.88
CA TYR A 237 -1.60 -5.24 16.86
C TYR A 237 -1.68 -6.77 16.88
N SER A 238 -1.86 -7.35 18.07
CA SER A 238 -2.05 -8.80 18.20
C SER A 238 -3.47 -9.18 17.77
N THR A 239 -3.63 -9.73 16.57
CA THR A 239 -4.91 -10.25 16.06
C THR A 239 -5.19 -11.70 16.45
N LYS A 240 -4.45 -12.21 17.44
CA LYS A 240 -4.56 -13.56 17.98
C LYS A 240 -4.46 -13.54 19.50
N GLY A 241 -4.86 -14.66 20.13
CA GLY A 241 -4.82 -14.82 21.58
C GLY A 241 -5.98 -14.15 22.30
N LYS A 242 -5.80 -13.84 23.59
CA LYS A 242 -6.89 -13.34 24.44
C LYS A 242 -7.43 -11.96 24.06
N LYS A 243 -6.64 -11.15 23.34
CA LYS A 243 -6.91 -9.73 23.04
C LYS A 243 -7.00 -9.46 21.53
N ALA A 244 -7.47 -10.43 20.76
CA ALA A 244 -7.42 -10.36 19.30
C ALA A 244 -8.25 -9.23 18.68
N CYS A 245 -9.32 -8.77 19.35
CA CYS A 245 -10.18 -7.73 18.80
C CYS A 245 -9.53 -6.34 18.98
N PRO A 246 -9.23 -5.61 17.89
CA PRO A 246 -8.65 -4.27 17.99
C PRO A 246 -9.62 -3.23 18.57
N VAL A 247 -10.92 -3.48 18.48
CA VAL A 247 -11.96 -2.59 19.04
C VAL A 247 -12.12 -2.81 20.54
N CYS A 248 -12.22 -4.06 20.98
CA CYS A 248 -12.42 -4.37 22.41
C CYS A 248 -11.11 -4.32 23.21
N GLY A 249 -9.97 -4.54 22.56
CA GLY A 249 -8.66 -4.51 23.22
C GLY A 249 -8.57 -5.52 24.37
N VAL A 250 -8.23 -5.01 25.55
CA VAL A 250 -8.15 -5.81 26.79
C VAL A 250 -9.50 -6.37 27.24
N GLN A 251 -10.60 -5.79 26.79
CA GLN A 251 -11.98 -6.22 27.11
C GLN A 251 -12.49 -7.31 26.16
N THR A 252 -11.62 -7.85 25.28
CA THR A 252 -11.99 -8.95 24.39
C THR A 252 -12.45 -10.16 25.19
N CYS A 253 -13.72 -10.54 25.03
CA CYS A 253 -14.28 -11.73 25.66
C CYS A 253 -13.78 -12.99 24.92
N SER A 254 -12.71 -13.59 25.43
CA SER A 254 -12.10 -14.78 24.85
C SER A 254 -12.09 -15.95 25.83
N GLN A 255 -12.37 -17.15 25.31
CA GLN A 255 -12.35 -18.40 26.06
C GLN A 255 -11.39 -19.38 25.38
N TRP A 256 -10.55 -20.04 26.16
CA TRP A 256 -9.71 -21.12 25.61
C TRP A 256 -10.53 -22.39 25.47
N LEU A 257 -10.65 -22.90 24.25
CA LEU A 257 -11.24 -24.20 23.98
C LEU A 257 -10.17 -25.29 24.17
N LYS A 258 -10.23 -26.01 25.29
CA LYS A 258 -9.23 -27.04 25.65
C LYS A 258 -9.05 -28.07 24.52
N ASN A 259 -10.16 -28.60 23.98
CA ASN A 259 -10.12 -29.63 22.95
C ASN A 259 -9.72 -29.09 21.57
N GLY A 260 -10.06 -27.83 21.26
CA GLY A 260 -9.73 -27.19 19.99
C GLY A 260 -8.35 -26.50 19.98
N LYS A 261 -7.66 -26.45 21.13
CA LYS A 261 -6.39 -25.73 21.35
C LYS A 261 -6.36 -24.33 20.73
N LYS A 262 -7.47 -23.60 20.84
CA LYS A 262 -7.63 -22.25 20.28
C LYS A 262 -8.47 -21.36 21.19
N HIS A 263 -8.32 -20.05 21.04
CA HIS A 263 -9.25 -19.09 21.61
C HIS A 263 -10.51 -19.01 20.75
N ALA A 264 -11.67 -19.14 21.40
CA ALA A 264 -12.96 -18.75 20.87
C ALA A 264 -13.32 -17.38 21.44
N TYR A 265 -14.03 -16.59 20.65
CA TYR A 265 -14.47 -15.27 21.06
C TYR A 265 -15.99 -15.27 21.14
N ILE A 266 -16.50 -15.24 22.36
CA ILE A 266 -17.89 -15.62 22.68
C ILE A 266 -18.80 -14.41 22.88
N GLY A 267 -18.24 -13.19 22.89
CA GLY A 267 -18.96 -11.93 23.16
C GLY A 267 -19.40 -11.13 21.93
N HIS A 268 -19.47 -11.74 20.74
CA HIS A 268 -19.55 -11.01 19.46
C HIS A 268 -20.96 -10.73 18.91
N ARG A 269 -21.99 -10.66 19.77
CA ARG A 269 -23.27 -10.03 19.41
C ARG A 269 -23.54 -8.89 20.37
N ARG A 270 -23.10 -7.69 20.00
CA ARG A 270 -23.71 -6.42 20.39
C ARG A 270 -23.83 -5.58 19.14
#